data_AF-A0AAV5QQ61-F1
#
_entry.id   AF-A0AAV5QQ61-F1
#
_cell.length_a   1.000
_cell.length_b   1.000
_cell.length_c   1.000
_cell.angle_alpha   90.00
_cell.angle_beta   90.00
_cell.angle_gamma   90.00
#
_symmetry.space_group_name_H-M   'P 1'
#
loop_
_entity.id
_entity.type
_entity.pdbx_description
1 polymer ?
#
loop_
_entity_poly.entity_id
_entity_poly.type
_entity_poly.pdbx_seq_one_letter_code
_entity_poly.pdbx_strand_id
1 'polypeptide(L)'
;MEVRVNNEEKFLTMCRAHDKRCYAELKHHRDDSEHEKKVYSLQENIEDYLKSGGTLDDRTHLSNFYRVNNSNLEIEKILNSEKIFEQDSTLGLGSIDILTSIFQNICWFVNESAFKPLLKVERLIQLLIVEEVTQYPELDDGIEVKYIIKTLCKINRHSKTRFAKLCGVLIKTKAIKCFLKYLNGDYRSAYSGFKWLISLLDEMRGFTLSSPEISKMNNFLSLDTMIAISNLCGKCVAKMPIDMISQEDIEGLICTIVSFCEPNNPCCSGNPTLFITLASLSSYLSLLKASNITFEISSDLNITSTSFGLRLDKNELEEMIRREILAAVMKPADDVSIIHDYDKILWGLLLYGGVHIKTFWFFNFVRNYYMTKFEVFPINVLDDYEKHRVFKKGNLWQVVNKIYTLKDCVSKGESKNMWSSKHGSQFLTPQAYLRDLDNTDPWNSGIIVLDEFFDEGNGYGNNKAFVIKKAAQLATRKLRGHIRLSEDIVKCHLEKSRDWLTLWLDSYNASHPRSTSTTSAASIMLIPKVLMTYLQVCLG
;
A
#
# COMPACT_ATOMS: atom_id res chain seq x y z
N MET A 1 25.00 10.93 -33.68
CA MET A 1 23.52 11.01 -33.73
C MET A 1 22.89 9.72 -34.28
N GLU A 2 23.46 9.09 -35.31
CA GLU A 2 22.95 7.81 -35.86
C GLU A 2 23.00 6.62 -34.87
N VAL A 3 23.94 6.60 -33.92
CA VAL A 3 24.06 5.52 -32.92
C VAL A 3 22.93 5.53 -31.87
N ARG A 4 22.32 6.69 -31.56
CA ARG A 4 21.19 6.77 -30.62
C ARG A 4 19.85 6.34 -31.26
N VAL A 5 19.65 6.69 -32.53
CA VAL A 5 18.44 6.31 -33.30
C VAL A 5 18.39 4.79 -33.52
N ASN A 6 19.54 4.16 -33.74
CA ASN A 6 19.65 2.70 -33.94
C ASN A 6 19.38 1.91 -32.64
N ASN A 7 19.62 2.50 -31.46
CA ASN A 7 19.34 1.87 -30.16
C ASN A 7 17.87 1.94 -29.77
N GLU A 8 17.17 3.04 -30.04
CA GLU A 8 15.71 3.12 -29.85
C GLU A 8 14.94 2.18 -30.79
N GLU A 9 15.40 2.04 -32.04
CA GLU A 9 14.78 1.15 -33.02
C GLU A 9 15.03 -0.33 -32.68
N LYS A 10 16.25 -0.67 -32.23
CA LYS A 10 16.51 -1.99 -31.62
C LYS A 10 15.69 -2.23 -30.35
N PHE A 11 15.47 -1.22 -29.52
CA PHE A 11 14.73 -1.34 -28.26
C PHE A 11 13.22 -1.53 -28.47
N LEU A 12 12.59 -0.76 -29.36
CA LEU A 12 11.18 -0.93 -29.73
C LEU A 12 10.93 -2.25 -30.46
N THR A 13 11.89 -2.68 -31.29
CA THR A 13 11.88 -4.00 -31.92
C THR A 13 12.08 -5.10 -30.89
N MET A 14 12.94 -4.90 -29.88
CA MET A 14 13.09 -5.79 -28.73
C MET A 14 11.82 -5.88 -27.89
N CYS A 15 11.13 -4.78 -27.57
CA CYS A 15 9.90 -4.83 -26.78
C CYS A 15 8.77 -5.55 -27.54
N ARG A 16 8.60 -5.25 -28.83
CA ARG A 16 7.63 -5.94 -29.70
C ARG A 16 7.99 -7.40 -29.96
N ALA A 17 9.29 -7.71 -30.03
CA ALA A 17 9.78 -9.07 -30.14
C ALA A 17 9.68 -9.80 -28.81
N HIS A 18 9.87 -9.16 -27.66
CA HIS A 18 9.80 -9.75 -26.33
C HIS A 18 8.35 -10.08 -25.95
N ASP A 19 7.38 -9.23 -26.30
CA ASP A 19 5.95 -9.56 -26.17
C ASP A 19 5.56 -10.78 -27.03
N LYS A 20 6.08 -10.87 -28.26
CA LYS A 20 5.82 -12.02 -29.16
C LYS A 20 6.62 -13.28 -28.81
N ARG A 21 7.84 -13.12 -28.28
CA ARG A 21 8.79 -14.20 -27.97
C ARG A 21 8.51 -14.82 -26.61
N CYS A 22 8.08 -14.03 -25.62
CA CYS A 22 7.47 -14.58 -24.41
C CYS A 22 6.28 -15.47 -24.77
N TYR A 23 5.36 -14.99 -25.61
CA TYR A 23 4.22 -15.80 -26.07
C TYR A 23 4.60 -17.08 -26.85
N ALA A 24 5.73 -17.09 -27.57
CA ALA A 24 6.18 -18.22 -28.36
C ALA A 24 7.05 -19.23 -27.57
N GLU A 25 7.93 -18.77 -26.68
CA GLU A 25 8.74 -19.61 -25.79
C GLU A 25 7.87 -20.27 -24.70
N LEU A 26 6.77 -19.62 -24.28
CA LEU A 26 5.75 -20.17 -23.37
C LEU A 26 4.99 -21.38 -23.93
N LYS A 27 4.95 -21.57 -25.26
CA LYS A 27 4.29 -22.71 -25.89
C LYS A 27 5.19 -23.95 -25.97
N HIS A 28 6.51 -23.79 -25.79
CA HIS A 28 7.50 -24.86 -25.97
C HIS A 28 8.07 -25.46 -24.67
N HIS A 29 7.79 -24.88 -23.49
CA HIS A 29 8.36 -25.31 -22.20
C HIS A 29 7.38 -26.04 -21.25
N ARG A 30 6.22 -26.50 -21.73
CA ARG A 30 5.41 -27.50 -21.01
C ARG A 30 6.06 -28.88 -21.21
N ASP A 31 7.03 -29.25 -20.38
CA ASP A 31 7.30 -30.65 -20.01
C ASP A 31 8.31 -30.71 -18.83
N ASP A 32 7.82 -31.23 -17.70
CA ASP A 32 8.42 -31.95 -16.55
C ASP A 32 9.76 -31.52 -15.89
N SER A 33 10.48 -30.50 -16.35
CA SER A 33 11.79 -30.11 -15.77
C SER A 33 11.73 -29.10 -14.60
N GLU A 34 10.55 -28.61 -14.20
CA GLU A 34 10.42 -27.47 -13.27
C GLU A 34 10.39 -27.86 -11.79
N HIS A 35 10.14 -29.12 -11.45
CA HIS A 35 10.09 -29.55 -10.05
C HIS A 35 11.50 -29.63 -9.43
N GLU A 36 12.50 -30.08 -10.18
CA GLU A 36 13.90 -30.12 -9.72
C GLU A 36 14.47 -28.71 -9.52
N LYS A 37 14.20 -27.76 -10.43
CA LYS A 37 14.70 -26.38 -10.30
C LYS A 37 14.20 -25.64 -9.05
N LYS A 38 12.98 -25.96 -8.57
CA LYS A 38 12.41 -25.40 -7.33
C LYS A 38 13.11 -25.90 -6.06
N VAL A 39 13.51 -27.16 -6.03
CA VAL A 39 14.24 -27.72 -4.89
C VAL A 39 15.65 -27.11 -4.83
N TYR A 40 16.30 -26.95 -5.99
CA TYR A 40 17.63 -26.36 -6.07
C TYR A 40 17.67 -24.87 -5.67
N SER A 41 16.72 -24.03 -6.09
CA SER A 41 16.75 -22.60 -5.71
C SER A 41 16.45 -22.38 -4.22
N LEU A 42 15.61 -23.24 -3.62
CA LEU A 42 15.33 -23.17 -2.18
C LEU A 42 16.54 -23.65 -1.37
N GLN A 43 17.22 -24.72 -1.82
CA GLN A 43 18.47 -25.19 -1.21
C GLN A 43 19.59 -24.16 -1.30
N GLU A 44 19.76 -23.48 -2.44
CA GLU A 44 20.78 -22.44 -2.63
C GLU A 44 20.55 -21.26 -1.67
N ASN A 45 19.30 -20.82 -1.52
CA ASN A 45 18.93 -19.76 -0.59
C ASN A 45 19.10 -20.17 0.89
N ILE A 46 18.85 -21.45 1.22
CA ILE A 46 19.08 -22.00 2.57
C ILE A 46 20.58 -22.11 2.86
N GLU A 47 21.38 -22.54 1.87
CA GLU A 47 22.83 -22.63 2.00
C GLU A 47 23.47 -21.25 2.16
N ASP A 48 23.02 -20.24 1.41
CA ASP A 48 23.51 -18.87 1.54
C ASP A 48 23.15 -18.26 2.90
N TYR A 49 21.97 -18.58 3.46
CA TYR A 49 21.58 -18.23 4.83
C TYR A 49 22.45 -18.88 5.90
N LEU A 50 22.79 -20.17 5.72
CA LEU A 50 23.68 -20.90 6.62
C LEU A 50 25.12 -20.37 6.51
N LYS A 51 25.58 -20.02 5.31
CA LYS A 51 26.90 -19.42 5.05
C LYS A 51 27.01 -18.00 5.60
N SER A 52 25.91 -17.25 5.68
CA SER A 52 25.86 -15.92 6.30
C SER A 52 25.76 -15.95 7.84
N GLY A 53 25.94 -17.12 8.47
CA GLY A 53 25.92 -17.25 9.93
C GLY A 53 24.56 -16.95 10.58
N GLY A 54 23.48 -17.02 9.81
CA GLY A 54 22.13 -16.70 10.28
C GLY A 54 21.84 -15.21 10.48
N THR A 55 22.77 -14.30 10.16
CA THR A 55 22.48 -12.86 10.17
C THR A 55 21.88 -12.47 8.83
N LEU A 56 20.56 -12.54 8.72
CA LEU A 56 19.83 -11.81 7.69
C LEU A 56 19.88 -10.33 8.06
N ASP A 57 20.26 -9.47 7.10
CA ASP A 57 19.87 -8.08 7.19
C ASP A 57 18.33 -8.07 7.30
N ASP A 58 17.79 -7.44 8.35
CA ASP A 58 16.37 -7.41 8.71
C ASP A 58 15.47 -6.94 7.56
N ARG A 59 16.07 -6.36 6.52
CA ARG A 59 15.46 -5.84 5.30
C ARG A 59 15.36 -6.86 4.15
N THR A 60 15.86 -8.09 4.31
CA THR A 60 15.87 -9.08 3.22
C THR A 60 14.59 -9.92 3.16
N HIS A 61 14.22 -10.33 1.94
CA HIS A 61 13.07 -11.20 1.63
C HIS A 61 13.00 -12.47 2.48
N LEU A 62 14.14 -13.11 2.74
CA LEU A 62 14.19 -14.28 3.63
C LEU A 62 13.73 -13.95 5.06
N SER A 63 14.04 -12.75 5.58
CA SER A 63 13.61 -12.35 6.93
C SER A 63 12.08 -12.28 7.03
N ASN A 64 11.41 -11.66 6.05
CA ASN A 64 9.95 -11.61 6.02
C ASN A 64 9.31 -12.98 5.77
N PHE A 65 9.88 -13.81 4.89
CA PHE A 65 9.41 -15.17 4.64
C PHE A 65 9.55 -16.06 5.88
N TYR A 66 10.71 -16.03 6.55
CA TYR A 66 10.93 -16.75 7.81
C TYR A 66 10.02 -16.22 8.91
N ARG A 67 9.80 -14.89 9.00
CA ARG A 67 8.84 -14.31 9.94
C ARG A 67 7.45 -14.88 9.69
N VAL A 68 6.91 -14.80 8.47
CA VAL A 68 5.57 -15.33 8.15
C VAL A 68 5.46 -16.83 8.45
N ASN A 69 6.45 -17.64 8.07
CA ASN A 69 6.43 -19.07 8.35
C ASN A 69 6.55 -19.38 9.84
N ASN A 70 7.41 -18.67 10.57
CA ASN A 70 7.50 -18.80 12.03
C ASN A 70 6.19 -18.37 12.68
N SER A 71 5.55 -17.30 12.21
CA SER A 71 4.24 -16.87 12.70
C SER A 71 3.16 -17.91 12.46
N ASN A 72 3.12 -18.51 11.27
CA ASN A 72 2.19 -19.59 10.96
C ASN A 72 2.43 -20.80 11.88
N LEU A 73 3.70 -21.20 12.08
CA LEU A 73 4.08 -22.28 12.99
C LEU A 73 3.69 -21.96 14.45
N GLU A 74 3.92 -20.73 14.91
CA GLU A 74 3.54 -20.28 16.24
C GLU A 74 2.01 -20.25 16.42
N ILE A 75 1.28 -19.78 15.42
CA ILE A 75 -0.19 -19.81 15.42
C ILE A 75 -0.67 -21.27 15.42
N GLU A 76 -0.07 -22.16 14.65
CA GLU A 76 -0.39 -23.60 14.69
C GLU A 76 -0.09 -24.21 16.07
N LYS A 77 1.02 -23.84 16.72
CA LYS A 77 1.30 -24.27 18.11
C LYS A 77 0.21 -23.79 19.07
N ILE A 78 -0.28 -22.56 18.90
CA ILE A 78 -1.39 -22.00 19.70
C ILE A 78 -2.70 -22.74 19.42
N LEU A 79 -2.99 -23.08 18.16
CA LEU A 79 -4.18 -23.88 17.81
C LEU A 79 -4.10 -25.29 18.40
N ASN A 80 -2.90 -25.87 18.44
CA ASN A 80 -2.69 -27.19 19.01
C ASN A 80 -2.72 -27.16 20.55
N SER A 81 -2.38 -26.04 21.19
CA SER A 81 -2.48 -25.91 22.66
C SER A 81 -3.93 -25.86 23.14
N GLU A 82 -4.89 -25.42 22.32
CA GLU A 82 -6.33 -25.52 22.65
C GLU A 82 -6.75 -26.97 22.87
N LYS A 83 -6.33 -27.88 21.99
CA LYS A 83 -6.63 -29.32 22.13
C LYS A 83 -6.04 -29.92 23.41
N ILE A 84 -4.90 -29.40 23.85
CA ILE A 84 -4.24 -29.83 25.09
C ILE A 84 -4.97 -29.25 26.31
N PHE A 85 -5.38 -27.98 26.24
CA PHE A 85 -6.10 -27.31 27.31
C PHE A 85 -7.48 -27.92 27.58
N GLU A 86 -8.17 -28.39 26.53
CA GLU A 86 -9.43 -29.13 26.68
C GLU A 86 -9.26 -30.51 27.32
N GLN A 87 -8.07 -31.11 27.22
CA GLN A 87 -7.79 -32.45 27.72
C GLN A 87 -7.24 -32.48 29.14
N ASP A 88 -6.56 -31.41 29.59
CA ASP A 88 -5.97 -31.37 30.92
C ASP A 88 -5.92 -29.95 31.50
N SER A 89 -6.93 -29.60 32.32
CA SER A 89 -7.04 -28.30 32.98
C SER A 89 -6.02 -28.08 34.10
N THR A 90 -5.17 -29.07 34.39
CA THR A 90 -4.20 -29.03 35.50
C THR A 90 -2.75 -28.85 35.06
N LEU A 91 -2.46 -29.02 33.77
CA LEU A 91 -1.17 -28.67 33.17
C LEU A 91 -1.05 -27.15 33.10
N GLY A 92 -0.43 -26.56 34.12
CA GLY A 92 -0.04 -25.16 34.09
C GLY A 92 0.71 -24.86 32.79
N LEU A 93 0.25 -23.84 32.06
CA LEU A 93 0.83 -23.29 30.81
C LEU A 93 2.27 -22.74 30.97
N GLY A 94 3.04 -23.26 31.92
CA GLY A 94 4.25 -22.68 32.49
C GLY A 94 5.50 -22.64 31.61
N SER A 95 5.39 -22.74 30.28
CA SER A 95 6.58 -22.63 29.41
C SER A 95 6.42 -21.78 28.15
N ILE A 96 5.20 -21.42 27.73
CA ILE A 96 4.99 -20.62 26.53
C ILE A 96 4.06 -19.46 26.86
N ASP A 97 4.59 -18.23 26.90
CA ASP A 97 3.78 -17.01 26.96
C ASP A 97 3.12 -16.76 25.60
N ILE A 98 2.02 -17.50 25.37
CA ILE A 98 1.22 -17.48 24.14
C ILE A 98 0.84 -16.04 23.78
N LEU A 99 0.40 -15.24 24.76
CA LEU A 99 0.00 -13.86 24.52
C LEU A 99 1.18 -13.01 24.03
N THR A 100 2.38 -13.20 24.58
CA THR A 100 3.57 -12.49 24.10
C THR A 100 3.94 -12.90 22.68
N SER A 101 3.85 -14.19 22.34
CA SER A 101 4.07 -14.67 20.96
C SER A 101 3.06 -14.04 19.99
N ILE A 102 1.76 -14.06 20.32
CA ILE A 102 0.71 -13.41 19.51
C ILE A 102 1.04 -11.92 19.31
N PHE A 103 1.34 -11.20 20.39
CA PHE A 103 1.63 -9.78 20.34
C PHE A 103 2.86 -9.45 19.48
N GLN A 104 3.95 -10.20 19.62
CA GLN A 104 5.15 -9.99 18.81
C GLN A 104 4.85 -10.19 17.32
N ASN A 105 4.07 -11.22 16.98
CA ASN A 105 3.64 -11.46 15.61
C ASN A 105 2.75 -10.34 15.08
N ILE A 106 1.84 -9.79 15.91
CA ILE A 106 1.04 -8.61 15.57
C ILE A 106 1.96 -7.41 15.24
N CYS A 107 2.97 -7.16 16.08
CA CYS A 107 3.92 -6.06 15.88
C CYS A 107 4.81 -6.24 14.64
N TRP A 108 5.05 -7.46 14.19
CA TRP A 108 5.82 -7.75 12.98
C TRP A 108 5.01 -7.64 11.68
N PHE A 109 3.75 -7.22 11.73
CA PHE A 109 2.90 -7.02 10.55
C PHE A 109 2.77 -8.24 9.64
N VAL A 110 2.73 -9.42 10.24
CA VAL A 110 2.48 -10.66 9.49
C VAL A 110 1.17 -10.52 8.71
N ASN A 111 1.12 -11.15 7.53
CA ASN A 111 -0.06 -11.12 6.66
C ASN A 111 -1.34 -11.44 7.45
N GLU A 112 -2.37 -10.61 7.32
CA GLU A 112 -3.63 -10.74 8.08
C GLU A 112 -4.29 -12.11 7.92
N SER A 113 -4.10 -12.75 6.76
CA SER A 113 -4.61 -14.10 6.50
C SER A 113 -4.02 -15.15 7.45
N ALA A 114 -2.76 -15.00 7.89
CA ALA A 114 -2.11 -15.89 8.85
C ALA A 114 -2.82 -15.89 10.21
N PHE A 115 -3.46 -14.78 10.58
CA PHE A 115 -4.13 -14.65 11.88
C PHE A 115 -5.59 -15.08 11.89
N LYS A 116 -6.21 -15.33 10.73
CA LYS A 116 -7.60 -15.82 10.66
C LYS A 116 -7.87 -17.06 11.53
N PRO A 117 -6.96 -18.04 11.65
CA PRO A 117 -7.14 -19.17 12.55
C PRO A 117 -7.28 -18.79 14.03
N LEU A 118 -6.74 -17.65 14.49
CA LEU A 118 -6.88 -17.20 15.88
C LEU A 118 -8.34 -16.97 16.29
N LEU A 119 -9.23 -16.70 15.33
CA LEU A 119 -10.67 -16.57 15.61
C LEU A 119 -11.30 -17.89 16.08
N LYS A 120 -10.72 -19.05 15.73
CA LYS A 120 -11.20 -20.35 16.21
C LYS A 120 -10.92 -20.57 17.70
N VAL A 121 -9.81 -20.01 18.18
CA VAL A 121 -9.34 -20.08 19.57
C VAL A 121 -9.64 -18.80 20.36
N GLU A 122 -10.52 -17.92 19.85
CA GLU A 122 -10.76 -16.60 20.46
C GLU A 122 -11.14 -16.71 21.94
N ARG A 123 -12.00 -17.69 22.29
CA ARG A 123 -12.40 -17.93 23.68
C ARG A 123 -11.22 -18.23 24.60
N LEU A 124 -10.29 -19.08 24.15
CA LEU A 124 -9.09 -19.42 24.91
C LEU A 124 -8.20 -18.18 25.09
N ILE A 125 -7.99 -17.40 24.05
CA ILE A 125 -7.20 -16.16 24.12
C ILE A 125 -7.83 -15.18 25.12
N GLN A 126 -9.15 -15.02 25.10
CA GLN A 126 -9.85 -14.16 26.07
C GLN A 126 -9.69 -14.65 27.51
N LEU A 127 -9.74 -15.97 27.75
CA LEU A 127 -9.50 -16.56 29.07
C LEU A 127 -8.07 -16.29 29.56
N LEU A 128 -7.06 -16.49 28.70
CA LEU A 128 -5.66 -16.18 29.02
C LEU A 128 -5.45 -14.70 29.35
N ILE A 129 -6.14 -13.80 28.61
CA ILE A 129 -6.10 -12.37 28.90
C ILE A 129 -6.72 -12.06 30.26
N VAL A 130 -7.87 -12.67 30.59
CA VAL A 130 -8.51 -12.49 31.89
C VAL A 130 -7.59 -12.99 33.01
N GLU A 131 -7.01 -14.18 32.86
CA GLU A 131 -6.06 -14.73 33.82
C GLU A 131 -4.87 -13.80 34.04
N GLU A 132 -4.25 -13.27 32.98
CA GLU A 132 -3.11 -12.37 33.09
C GLU A 132 -3.49 -11.01 33.73
N VAL A 133 -4.65 -10.45 33.38
CA VAL A 133 -5.12 -9.17 33.95
C VAL A 133 -5.53 -9.30 35.42
N THR A 134 -6.13 -10.42 35.83
CA THR A 134 -6.56 -10.63 37.23
C THR A 134 -5.41 -10.68 38.23
N GLN A 135 -4.18 -10.93 37.76
CA GLN A 135 -2.96 -10.83 38.59
C GLN A 135 -2.63 -9.38 38.97
N TYR A 136 -3.26 -8.39 38.32
CA TYR A 136 -3.00 -6.96 38.46
C TYR A 136 -4.30 -6.16 38.61
N PRO A 137 -5.00 -6.27 39.75
CA PRO A 137 -6.29 -5.59 39.97
C PRO A 137 -6.20 -4.06 39.92
N GLU A 138 -4.99 -3.48 40.01
CA GLU A 138 -4.76 -2.05 39.78
C GLU A 138 -4.91 -1.61 38.31
N LEU A 139 -4.95 -2.55 37.36
CA LEU A 139 -5.17 -2.29 35.95
C LEU A 139 -6.65 -2.48 35.61
N ASP A 140 -7.30 -1.37 35.31
CA ASP A 140 -8.62 -1.36 34.70
C ASP A 140 -8.49 -0.80 33.28
N ASP A 141 -8.80 -1.63 32.30
CA ASP A 141 -8.67 -1.30 30.89
C ASP A 141 -9.82 -0.41 30.37
N GLY A 142 -10.84 -0.14 31.19
CA GLY A 142 -11.93 0.80 30.91
C GLY A 142 -11.66 2.24 31.35
N ILE A 143 -10.58 2.49 32.11
CA ILE A 143 -10.26 3.82 32.63
C ILE A 143 -9.64 4.73 31.54
N GLU A 144 -9.87 6.04 31.62
CA GLU A 144 -9.22 6.99 30.73
C GLU A 144 -7.68 7.00 30.91
N VAL A 145 -6.97 7.18 29.81
CA VAL A 145 -5.50 7.16 29.73
C VAL A 145 -4.83 8.01 30.82
N LYS A 146 -5.32 9.23 31.07
CA LYS A 146 -4.77 10.16 32.06
C LYS A 146 -4.73 9.60 33.48
N TYR A 147 -5.75 8.82 33.87
CA TYR A 147 -5.79 8.23 35.21
C TYR A 147 -4.86 7.03 35.31
N ILE A 148 -4.82 6.18 34.28
CA ILE A 148 -3.90 5.05 34.23
C ILE A 148 -2.45 5.53 34.32
N ILE A 149 -2.10 6.57 33.59
CA ILE A 149 -0.74 7.13 33.63
C ILE A 149 -0.40 7.65 35.02
N LYS A 150 -1.30 8.37 35.68
CA LYS A 150 -1.10 8.78 37.09
C LYS A 150 -0.83 7.58 38.00
N THR A 151 -1.55 6.48 37.83
CA THR A 151 -1.35 5.23 38.58
C THR A 151 0.01 4.60 38.26
N LEU A 152 0.35 4.45 36.98
CA LEU A 152 1.64 3.91 36.55
C LEU A 152 2.81 4.78 37.03
N CYS A 153 2.69 6.11 36.98
CA CYS A 153 3.72 7.03 37.50
C CYS A 153 3.94 6.86 39.00
N LYS A 154 2.88 6.66 39.80
CA LYS A 154 3.02 6.36 41.23
C LYS A 154 3.80 5.06 41.43
N ILE A 155 3.49 4.02 40.66
CA ILE A 155 4.16 2.72 40.74
C ILE A 155 5.63 2.83 40.32
N ASN A 156 5.93 3.61 39.27
CA ASN A 156 7.31 3.83 38.79
C ASN A 156 8.22 4.43 39.87
N ARG A 157 7.69 5.32 40.73
CA ARG A 157 8.46 5.90 41.85
C ARG A 157 8.89 4.84 42.87
N HIS A 158 8.17 3.74 42.96
CA HIS A 158 8.46 2.66 43.91
C HIS A 158 9.21 1.49 43.27
N SER A 159 8.88 1.13 42.02
CA SER A 159 9.51 0.00 41.32
C SER A 159 9.41 0.16 39.80
N LYS A 160 10.57 0.41 39.16
CA LYS A 160 10.72 0.43 37.70
C LYS A 160 10.34 -0.93 37.07
N THR A 161 10.73 -2.03 37.71
CA THR A 161 10.43 -3.40 37.23
C THR A 161 8.94 -3.69 37.24
N ARG A 162 8.23 -3.36 38.33
CA ARG A 162 6.78 -3.54 38.40
C ARG A 162 6.06 -2.65 37.38
N PHE A 163 6.51 -1.40 37.23
CA PHE A 163 6.00 -0.49 36.21
C PHE A 163 6.15 -1.07 34.79
N ALA A 164 7.34 -1.56 34.44
CA ALA A 164 7.60 -2.17 33.14
C ALA A 164 6.68 -3.38 32.90
N LYS A 165 6.54 -4.26 33.89
CA LYS A 165 5.66 -5.44 33.79
C LYS A 165 4.20 -5.05 33.56
N LEU A 166 3.67 -4.09 34.33
CA LEU A 166 2.30 -3.60 34.20
C LEU A 166 2.03 -2.96 32.84
N CYS A 167 2.96 -2.13 32.35
CA CYS A 167 2.86 -1.56 31.01
C CYS A 167 2.82 -2.66 29.94
N GLY A 168 3.69 -3.68 30.08
CA GLY A 168 3.72 -4.82 29.18
C GLY A 168 2.38 -5.56 29.13
N VAL A 169 1.84 -5.93 30.30
CA VAL A 169 0.53 -6.60 30.40
C VAL A 169 -0.58 -5.75 29.81
N LEU A 170 -0.65 -4.46 30.14
CA LEU A 170 -1.69 -3.56 29.67
C LEU A 170 -1.67 -3.40 28.13
N ILE A 171 -0.49 -3.10 27.57
CA ILE A 171 -0.34 -2.89 26.12
C ILE A 171 -0.60 -4.19 25.37
N LYS A 172 0.00 -5.30 25.83
CA LYS A 172 -0.14 -6.64 25.22
C LYS A 172 -1.61 -7.06 25.15
N THR A 173 -2.28 -7.09 26.29
CA THR A 173 -3.66 -7.61 26.39
C THR A 173 -4.65 -6.72 25.63
N LYS A 174 -4.51 -5.40 25.71
CA LYS A 174 -5.38 -4.47 24.98
C LYS A 174 -5.15 -4.56 23.47
N ALA A 175 -3.90 -4.65 23.02
CA ALA A 175 -3.58 -4.76 21.59
C ALA A 175 -4.14 -6.06 21.00
N ILE A 176 -4.00 -7.19 21.70
CA ILE A 176 -4.58 -8.47 21.28
C ILE A 176 -6.11 -8.38 21.21
N LYS A 177 -6.78 -7.83 22.24
CA LYS A 177 -8.24 -7.61 22.24
C LYS A 177 -8.69 -6.77 21.02
N CYS A 178 -7.98 -5.67 20.73
CA CYS A 178 -8.31 -4.81 19.58
C CYS A 178 -8.06 -5.52 18.26
N PHE A 179 -6.99 -6.32 18.17
CA PHE A 179 -6.66 -7.08 16.98
C PHE A 179 -7.69 -8.20 16.70
N LEU A 180 -8.18 -8.90 17.72
CA LEU A 180 -9.28 -9.87 17.57
C LEU A 180 -10.54 -9.21 17.03
N LYS A 181 -10.90 -8.02 17.55
CA LYS A 181 -12.02 -7.22 17.00
C LYS A 181 -11.80 -6.83 15.54
N TYR A 182 -10.57 -6.45 15.19
CA TYR A 182 -10.19 -6.17 13.80
C TYR A 182 -10.37 -7.40 12.89
N LEU A 183 -9.93 -8.58 13.33
CA LEU A 183 -10.11 -9.83 12.59
C LEU A 183 -11.59 -10.22 12.44
N ASN A 184 -12.41 -9.94 13.45
CA ASN A 184 -13.86 -10.15 13.44
C ASN A 184 -14.63 -9.13 12.60
N GLY A 185 -13.96 -8.13 12.02
CA GLY A 185 -14.61 -7.09 11.22
C GLY A 185 -15.26 -5.95 12.02
N ASP A 186 -15.14 -5.95 13.35
CA ASP A 186 -15.56 -4.83 14.21
C ASP A 186 -14.46 -3.75 14.23
N TYR A 187 -14.27 -3.11 13.07
CA TYR A 187 -13.21 -2.12 12.85
C TYR A 187 -13.40 -0.87 13.72
N ARG A 188 -14.65 -0.50 14.04
CA ARG A 188 -14.94 0.67 14.88
C ARG A 188 -14.48 0.48 16.31
N SER A 189 -14.81 -0.66 16.92
CA SER A 189 -14.36 -0.96 18.28
C SER A 189 -12.85 -1.20 18.33
N ALA A 190 -12.28 -1.83 17.30
CA ALA A 190 -10.83 -1.99 17.16
C ALA A 190 -10.12 -0.63 17.08
N TYR A 191 -10.61 0.26 16.20
CA TYR A 191 -10.10 1.63 16.06
C TYR A 191 -10.12 2.38 17.39
N SER A 192 -11.25 2.38 18.11
CA SER A 192 -11.34 3.06 19.41
C SER A 192 -10.32 2.54 20.43
N GLY A 193 -10.09 1.22 20.45
CA GLY A 193 -9.13 0.61 21.36
C GLY A 193 -7.68 0.88 20.96
N PHE A 194 -7.36 0.86 19.66
CA PHE A 194 -6.03 1.25 19.18
C PHE A 194 -5.76 2.75 19.37
N LYS A 195 -6.74 3.63 19.13
CA LYS A 195 -6.63 5.08 19.41
C LYS A 195 -6.31 5.32 20.88
N TRP A 196 -7.00 4.62 21.78
CA TRP A 196 -6.71 4.66 23.21
C TRP A 196 -5.27 4.22 23.52
N LEU A 197 -4.79 3.13 22.90
CA LEU A 197 -3.40 2.67 23.05
C LEU A 197 -2.38 3.66 22.52
N ILE A 198 -2.65 4.31 21.40
CA ILE A 198 -1.79 5.35 20.84
C ILE A 198 -1.67 6.51 21.82
N SER A 199 -2.79 7.00 22.37
CA SER A 199 -2.76 8.06 23.38
C SER A 199 -1.98 7.66 24.62
N LEU A 200 -2.13 6.42 25.10
CA LEU A 200 -1.32 5.89 26.19
C LEU A 200 0.17 5.89 25.85
N LEU A 201 0.54 5.38 24.68
CA LEU A 201 1.93 5.28 24.25
C LEU A 201 2.59 6.65 24.04
N ASP A 202 1.85 7.61 23.49
CA ASP A 202 2.33 8.97 23.27
C ASP A 202 2.59 9.70 24.59
N GLU A 203 1.65 9.66 25.54
CA GLU A 203 1.88 10.22 26.87
C GLU A 203 3.02 9.49 27.62
N MET A 204 3.16 8.18 27.41
CA MET A 204 4.24 7.37 27.99
C MET A 204 5.61 7.65 27.37
N ARG A 205 5.67 8.15 26.12
CA ARG A 205 6.90 8.51 25.41
C ARG A 205 7.68 9.60 26.16
N GLY A 206 7.00 10.56 26.77
CA GLY A 206 7.64 11.59 27.60
C GLY A 206 8.45 11.00 28.77
N PHE A 207 7.97 9.89 29.35
CA PHE A 207 8.65 9.19 30.44
C PHE A 207 9.81 8.32 29.96
N THR A 208 9.67 7.64 28.82
CA THR A 208 10.75 6.80 28.27
C THR A 208 11.93 7.63 27.77
N LEU A 209 11.67 8.80 27.18
CA LEU A 209 12.71 9.76 26.82
C LEU A 209 13.47 10.29 28.04
N SER A 210 12.76 10.47 29.16
CA SER A 210 13.37 10.94 30.41
C SER A 210 14.13 9.84 31.18
N SER A 211 13.87 8.56 30.89
CA SER A 211 14.53 7.41 31.54
C SER A 211 14.75 6.25 30.55
N PRO A 212 15.86 6.26 29.80
CA PRO A 212 16.15 5.26 28.75
C PRO A 212 16.21 3.81 29.26
N GLU A 213 16.51 3.63 30.54
CA GLU A 213 16.52 2.32 31.22
C GLU A 213 15.15 1.63 31.14
N ILE A 214 14.06 2.40 31.22
CA ILE A 214 12.68 1.89 31.16
C ILE A 214 12.40 1.31 29.77
N SER A 215 12.85 1.99 28.71
CA SER A 215 12.69 1.50 27.33
C SER A 215 13.45 0.20 27.10
N LYS A 216 14.67 0.06 27.64
CA LYS A 216 15.46 -1.17 27.55
C LYS A 216 14.83 -2.34 28.33
N MET A 217 14.11 -2.05 29.41
CA MET A 217 13.43 -3.06 30.23
C MET A 217 12.08 -3.50 29.64
N ASN A 218 11.55 -2.77 28.66
CA ASN A 218 10.20 -2.98 28.19
C ASN A 218 10.05 -2.84 26.66
N ASN A 219 10.15 -3.96 25.97
CA ASN A 219 9.94 -4.04 24.51
C ASN A 219 8.54 -3.57 24.09
N PHE A 220 7.54 -3.58 24.98
CA PHE A 220 6.18 -3.09 24.69
C PHE A 220 6.10 -1.55 24.62
N LEU A 221 7.09 -0.83 25.13
CA LEU A 221 7.21 0.62 25.00
C LEU A 221 8.21 1.03 23.89
N SER A 222 8.60 0.08 23.04
CA SER A 222 9.49 0.36 21.92
C SER A 222 8.81 1.21 20.85
N LEU A 223 9.61 1.92 20.07
CA LEU A 223 9.12 2.68 18.91
C LEU A 223 8.44 1.75 17.88
N ASP A 224 8.92 0.52 17.75
CA ASP A 224 8.36 -0.49 16.85
C ASP A 224 6.94 -0.86 17.26
N THR A 225 6.68 -1.00 18.55
CA THR A 225 5.35 -1.23 19.09
C THR A 225 4.42 -0.06 18.81
N MET A 226 4.91 1.18 18.95
CA MET A 226 4.14 2.39 18.64
C MET A 226 3.78 2.47 17.16
N ILE A 227 4.72 2.18 16.27
CA ILE A 227 4.50 2.11 14.81
C ILE A 227 3.51 1.00 14.49
N ALA A 228 3.66 -0.19 15.09
CA ALA A 228 2.75 -1.32 14.94
C ALA A 228 1.30 -0.98 15.25
N ILE A 229 1.07 -0.47 16.45
CA ILE A 229 -0.27 -0.12 16.93
C ILE A 229 -0.86 1.03 16.11
N SER A 230 -0.07 2.04 15.77
CA SER A 230 -0.55 3.18 14.96
C SER A 230 -0.92 2.76 13.54
N ASN A 231 -0.13 1.88 12.94
CA ASN A 231 -0.41 1.33 11.63
C ASN A 231 -1.65 0.41 11.65
N LEU A 232 -1.85 -0.41 12.69
CA LEU A 232 -3.08 -1.19 12.87
C LEU A 232 -4.31 -0.31 13.05
N CYS A 233 -4.17 0.81 13.76
CA CYS A 233 -5.23 1.83 13.87
C CYS A 233 -5.58 2.39 12.49
N GLY A 234 -4.58 2.75 11.67
CA GLY A 234 -4.80 3.21 10.30
C GLY A 234 -5.45 2.16 9.40
N LYS A 235 -5.09 0.88 9.56
CA LYS A 235 -5.75 -0.22 8.85
C LYS A 235 -7.22 -0.39 9.24
N CYS A 236 -7.59 -0.12 10.49
CA CYS A 236 -8.99 -0.11 10.90
C CYS A 236 -9.75 0.96 10.11
N VAL A 237 -9.22 2.19 10.06
CA VAL A 237 -9.82 3.29 9.29
C VAL A 237 -9.99 2.94 7.82
N ALA A 238 -8.97 2.37 7.18
CA ALA A 238 -9.03 2.00 5.76
C ALA A 238 -10.12 0.97 5.42
N LYS A 239 -10.64 0.23 6.41
CA LYS A 239 -11.73 -0.75 6.25
C LYS A 239 -13.07 -0.28 6.81
N MET A 240 -13.12 0.89 7.45
CA MET A 240 -14.36 1.46 7.98
C MET A 240 -15.13 2.20 6.89
N PRO A 241 -16.47 2.25 6.96
CA PRO A 241 -17.25 3.19 6.17
C PRO A 241 -16.78 4.64 6.41
N ILE A 242 -16.72 5.43 5.34
CA ILE A 242 -16.17 6.81 5.35
C ILE A 242 -16.96 7.73 6.28
N ASP A 243 -18.27 7.52 6.43
CA ASP A 243 -19.17 8.29 7.29
C ASP A 243 -18.92 8.08 8.79
N MET A 244 -18.12 7.07 9.17
CA MET A 244 -17.84 6.75 10.57
C MET A 244 -16.61 7.44 11.16
N ILE A 245 -15.84 8.20 10.37
CA ILE A 245 -14.63 8.88 10.83
C ILE A 245 -14.57 10.32 10.35
N SER A 246 -14.12 11.23 11.22
CA SER A 246 -13.96 12.63 10.88
C SER A 246 -12.66 12.89 10.14
N GLN A 247 -12.63 13.98 9.36
CA GLN A 247 -11.41 14.47 8.72
C GLN A 247 -10.27 14.69 9.72
N GLU A 248 -10.57 15.35 10.84
CA GLU A 248 -9.60 15.67 11.90
C GLU A 248 -8.98 14.42 12.52
N ASP A 249 -9.77 13.35 12.69
CA ASP A 249 -9.29 12.09 13.23
C ASP A 249 -8.28 11.40 12.29
N ILE A 250 -8.51 11.47 10.97
CA ILE A 250 -7.58 10.94 9.97
C ILE A 250 -6.29 11.76 9.94
N GLU A 251 -6.40 13.08 9.90
CA GLU A 251 -5.24 13.99 9.90
C GLU A 251 -4.39 13.82 11.16
N GLY A 252 -5.04 13.74 12.32
CA GLY A 252 -4.39 13.46 13.60
C GLY A 252 -3.65 12.12 13.58
N LEU A 253 -4.29 11.07 13.06
CA LEU A 253 -3.67 9.74 12.95
C LEU A 253 -2.47 9.72 11.99
N ILE A 254 -2.56 10.38 10.83
CA ILE A 254 -1.43 10.51 9.90
C ILE A 254 -0.26 11.21 10.61
N CYS A 255 -0.51 12.33 11.28
CA CYS A 255 0.51 13.06 12.04
C CYS A 255 1.15 12.19 13.11
N THR A 256 0.37 11.40 13.86
CA THR A 256 0.89 10.48 14.88
C THR A 256 1.72 9.35 14.28
N ILE A 257 1.27 8.71 13.20
CA ILE A 257 2.06 7.67 12.53
C ILE A 257 3.40 8.25 12.06
N VAL A 258 3.38 9.42 11.42
CA VAL A 258 4.61 10.09 10.93
C VAL A 258 5.51 10.53 12.09
N SER A 259 4.98 11.00 13.22
CA SER A 259 5.78 11.42 14.37
C SER A 259 6.48 10.27 15.11
N PHE A 260 5.98 9.03 14.94
CA PHE A 260 6.66 7.81 15.37
C PHE A 260 7.66 7.30 14.33
N CYS A 261 7.58 7.77 13.09
CA CYS A 261 8.52 7.42 12.04
C CYS A 261 9.75 8.35 12.08
N GLU A 262 10.70 8.05 12.95
CA GLU A 262 11.98 8.77 12.95
C GLU A 262 12.78 8.44 11.66
N PRO A 263 13.44 9.43 11.01
CA PRO A 263 14.15 9.22 9.73
C PRO A 263 15.23 8.12 9.77
N ASN A 264 15.75 7.84 10.97
CA ASN A 264 16.82 6.86 11.19
C ASN A 264 16.29 5.51 11.72
N ASN A 265 14.98 5.33 11.89
CA ASN A 265 14.44 4.07 12.39
C ASN A 265 14.44 3.00 11.28
N PRO A 266 15.18 1.88 11.42
CA PRO A 266 15.16 0.77 10.47
C PRO A 266 13.76 0.18 10.26
N CYS A 267 12.89 0.22 11.27
CA CYS A 267 11.51 -0.30 11.19
C CYS A 267 10.59 0.56 10.31
N CYS A 268 10.96 1.81 10.04
CA CYS A 268 10.27 2.68 9.08
C CYS A 268 10.87 2.55 7.68
N SER A 269 12.20 2.47 7.61
CA SER A 269 12.97 2.31 6.38
C SER A 269 13.02 0.85 5.94
N GLY A 270 11.90 0.36 5.42
CA GLY A 270 11.79 -1.00 4.89
C GLY A 270 10.39 -1.60 4.96
N ASN A 271 9.42 -0.92 5.58
CA ASN A 271 8.10 -1.50 5.80
C ASN A 271 7.06 -0.99 4.77
N PRO A 272 6.76 -1.75 3.70
CA PRO A 272 5.76 -1.33 2.71
C PRO A 272 4.36 -1.18 3.33
N THR A 273 4.04 -1.95 4.38
CA THR A 273 2.73 -1.91 5.05
C THR A 273 2.42 -0.55 5.66
N LEU A 274 3.43 0.16 6.14
CA LEU A 274 3.29 1.51 6.68
C LEU A 274 2.85 2.48 5.58
N PHE A 275 3.54 2.46 4.43
CA PHE A 275 3.23 3.31 3.30
C PHE A 275 1.85 3.00 2.69
N ILE A 276 1.47 1.73 2.61
CA ILE A 276 0.12 1.31 2.15
C ILE A 276 -0.97 1.88 3.06
N THR A 277 -0.78 1.83 4.36
CA THR A 277 -1.75 2.37 5.32
C THR A 277 -1.84 3.88 5.21
N LEU A 278 -0.69 4.57 5.19
CA LEU A 278 -0.64 6.02 5.00
C LEU A 278 -1.24 6.45 3.66
N ALA A 279 -1.05 5.68 2.58
CA ALA A 279 -1.70 5.93 1.30
C ALA A 279 -3.22 5.77 1.39
N SER A 280 -3.68 4.73 2.06
CA SER A 280 -5.12 4.47 2.26
C SER A 280 -5.78 5.58 3.09
N LEU A 281 -5.11 6.10 4.11
CA LEU A 281 -5.57 7.26 4.88
C LEU A 281 -5.65 8.54 4.02
N SER A 282 -4.62 8.83 3.22
CA SER A 282 -4.65 9.96 2.28
C SER A 282 -5.73 9.82 1.21
N SER A 283 -5.99 8.59 0.76
CA SER A 283 -7.10 8.29 -0.15
C SER A 283 -8.46 8.63 0.47
N TYR A 284 -8.71 8.24 1.72
CA TYR A 284 -9.91 8.62 2.47
C TYR A 284 -10.00 10.13 2.67
N LEU A 285 -8.89 10.77 3.03
CA LEU A 285 -8.84 12.21 3.25
C LEU A 285 -9.14 13.00 1.97
N SER A 286 -8.66 12.51 0.82
CA SER A 286 -8.95 13.11 -0.50
C SER A 286 -10.44 13.10 -0.84
N LEU A 287 -11.16 12.10 -0.34
CA LEU A 287 -12.59 11.94 -0.54
C LEU A 287 -13.40 12.79 0.45
N LEU A 288 -13.01 12.83 1.72
CA LEU A 288 -13.64 13.70 2.72
C LEU A 288 -13.51 15.18 2.35
N LYS A 289 -12.39 15.56 1.73
CA LYS A 289 -12.13 16.91 1.20
C LYS A 289 -12.65 17.11 -0.24
N ALA A 290 -13.36 16.13 -0.81
CA ALA A 290 -13.81 16.22 -2.19
C ALA A 290 -14.82 17.35 -2.39
N SER A 291 -14.82 17.91 -3.60
CA SER A 291 -15.78 18.92 -4.03
C SER A 291 -16.74 18.35 -5.07
N ASN A 292 -18.02 18.68 -4.93
CA ASN A 292 -19.05 18.27 -5.88
C ASN A 292 -18.89 19.04 -7.19
N ILE A 293 -18.98 18.32 -8.30
CA ILE A 293 -19.00 18.86 -9.66
C ILE A 293 -20.30 18.43 -10.35
N THR A 294 -20.91 19.38 -11.05
CA THR A 294 -22.12 19.16 -11.84
C THR A 294 -21.78 18.95 -13.31
N PHE A 295 -22.41 17.94 -13.89
CA PHE A 295 -22.30 17.59 -15.31
C PHE A 295 -23.69 17.66 -15.94
N GLU A 296 -23.82 18.37 -17.05
CA GLU A 296 -25.02 18.39 -17.88
C GLU A 296 -24.85 17.38 -19.01
N ILE A 297 -25.49 16.22 -18.92
CA ILE A 297 -25.45 15.24 -20.01
C ILE A 297 -26.56 15.62 -20.99
N SER A 298 -26.18 16.15 -22.16
CA SER A 298 -27.13 16.33 -23.26
C SER A 298 -27.32 14.99 -23.98
N SER A 299 -28.56 14.55 -24.07
CA SER A 299 -28.96 13.44 -24.94
C SER A 299 -29.34 13.96 -26.32
N ASP A 300 -29.28 13.09 -27.34
CA ASP A 300 -29.74 13.40 -28.70
C ASP A 300 -31.24 13.82 -28.76
N LEU A 301 -31.99 13.64 -27.67
CA LEU A 301 -33.41 13.94 -27.51
C LEU A 301 -33.70 15.30 -26.84
N ASN A 302 -32.72 16.19 -26.71
CA ASN A 302 -32.82 17.49 -25.99
C ASN A 302 -33.16 17.37 -24.48
N ILE A 303 -33.13 16.18 -23.90
CA ILE A 303 -33.24 16.00 -22.44
C ILE A 303 -31.83 16.16 -21.87
N THR A 304 -31.63 17.21 -21.06
CA THR A 304 -30.42 17.42 -20.25
C THR A 304 -30.62 16.72 -18.90
N SER A 305 -29.93 15.61 -18.67
CA SER A 305 -29.87 15.00 -17.34
C SER A 305 -28.66 15.55 -16.59
N THR A 306 -28.86 16.09 -15.40
CA THR A 306 -27.76 16.50 -14.52
C THR A 306 -27.19 15.26 -13.83
N SER A 307 -25.88 15.05 -13.96
CA SER A 307 -25.13 14.06 -13.19
C SER A 307 -24.20 14.78 -12.22
N PHE A 308 -23.92 14.16 -11.09
CA PHE A 308 -22.95 14.64 -10.11
C PHE A 308 -21.72 13.76 -10.14
N GLY A 309 -20.57 14.37 -9.84
CA GLY A 309 -19.34 13.65 -9.59
C GLY A 309 -18.50 14.37 -8.56
N LEU A 310 -17.53 13.63 -8.02
CA LEU A 310 -16.66 14.10 -6.95
C LEU A 310 -15.27 14.39 -7.51
N ARG A 311 -14.81 15.62 -7.29
CA ARG A 311 -13.41 16.00 -7.46
C ARG A 311 -12.69 15.83 -6.14
N LEU A 312 -11.84 14.82 -6.09
CA LEU A 312 -10.98 14.53 -4.95
C LEU A 312 -9.96 15.66 -4.73
N ASP A 313 -9.54 15.83 -3.48
CA ASP A 313 -8.47 16.77 -3.16
C ASP A 313 -7.14 16.33 -3.79
N LYS A 314 -6.51 17.23 -4.54
CA LYS A 314 -5.29 16.95 -5.31
C LYS A 314 -4.07 16.72 -4.43
N ASN A 315 -3.95 17.44 -3.31
CA ASN A 315 -2.79 17.32 -2.43
C ASN A 315 -2.82 15.96 -1.72
N GLU A 316 -3.99 15.54 -1.26
CA GLU A 316 -4.15 14.22 -0.64
C GLU A 316 -4.01 13.08 -1.65
N LEU A 317 -4.51 13.25 -2.89
CA LEU A 317 -4.26 12.30 -3.97
C LEU A 317 -2.77 12.18 -4.31
N GLU A 318 -2.05 13.29 -4.35
CA GLU A 318 -0.61 13.30 -4.56
C GLU A 318 0.12 12.50 -3.46
N GLU A 319 -0.23 12.74 -2.20
CA GLU A 319 0.33 11.99 -1.07
C GLU A 319 0.01 10.50 -1.16
N MET A 320 -1.21 10.14 -1.54
CA MET A 320 -1.59 8.75 -1.80
C MET A 320 -0.69 8.12 -2.88
N ILE A 321 -0.55 8.76 -4.05
CA ILE A 321 0.29 8.27 -5.16
C ILE A 321 1.74 8.10 -4.71
N ARG A 322 2.29 9.12 -4.03
CA ARG A 322 3.67 9.13 -3.52
C ARG A 322 3.92 7.93 -2.59
N ARG A 323 3.00 7.67 -1.67
CA ARG A 323 3.10 6.58 -0.69
C ARG A 323 2.90 5.20 -1.33
N GLU A 324 1.98 5.06 -2.29
CA GLU A 324 1.84 3.79 -3.04
C GLU A 324 3.08 3.50 -3.90
N ILE A 325 3.71 4.51 -4.51
CA ILE A 325 4.99 4.33 -5.21
C ILE A 325 6.06 3.79 -4.26
N LEU A 326 6.20 4.39 -3.08
CA LEU A 326 7.16 3.93 -2.06
C LEU A 326 6.85 2.50 -1.61
N ALA A 327 5.58 2.18 -1.33
CA ALA A 327 5.16 0.83 -0.98
C ALA A 327 5.51 -0.20 -2.07
N ALA A 328 5.10 0.07 -3.31
CA ALA A 328 5.28 -0.85 -4.44
C ALA A 328 6.76 -1.16 -4.71
N VAL A 329 7.61 -0.17 -4.52
CA VAL A 329 9.06 -0.26 -4.75
C VAL A 329 9.80 -0.95 -3.61
N MET A 330 9.27 -0.91 -2.39
CA MET A 330 9.85 -1.57 -1.22
C MET A 330 9.39 -3.03 -1.07
N LYS A 331 8.33 -3.43 -1.77
CA LYS A 331 7.85 -4.81 -1.74
C LYS A 331 8.83 -5.76 -2.43
N PRO A 332 8.96 -7.00 -1.93
CA PRO A 332 9.74 -8.02 -2.61
C PRO A 332 9.18 -8.36 -3.99
N ALA A 333 10.05 -8.63 -4.96
CA ALA A 333 9.65 -8.82 -6.36
C ALA A 333 8.74 -10.03 -6.62
N ASP A 334 8.55 -10.92 -5.65
CA ASP A 334 7.66 -12.08 -5.68
C ASP A 334 6.32 -11.85 -4.93
N ASP A 335 6.14 -10.69 -4.29
CA ASP A 335 4.88 -10.31 -3.67
C ASP A 335 3.85 -9.91 -4.72
N VAL A 336 2.81 -10.74 -4.89
CA VAL A 336 1.71 -10.52 -5.86
C VAL A 336 0.92 -9.24 -5.56
N SER A 337 0.92 -8.78 -4.31
CA SER A 337 0.24 -7.54 -3.94
C SER A 337 0.89 -6.29 -4.54
N ILE A 338 2.10 -6.38 -5.10
CA ILE A 338 2.72 -5.30 -5.90
C ILE A 338 1.79 -4.85 -7.04
N ILE A 339 1.09 -5.79 -7.67
CA ILE A 339 0.18 -5.44 -8.77
C ILE A 339 -0.93 -4.52 -8.28
N HIS A 340 -1.47 -4.80 -7.09
CA HIS A 340 -2.52 -3.99 -6.48
C HIS A 340 -2.03 -2.56 -6.18
N ASP A 341 -0.78 -2.39 -5.74
CA ASP A 341 -0.22 -1.06 -5.54
C ASP A 341 -0.10 -0.30 -6.86
N TYR A 342 0.37 -0.94 -7.93
CA TYR A 342 0.43 -0.28 -9.25
C TYR A 342 -0.96 0.03 -9.82
N ASP A 343 -1.96 -0.80 -9.55
CA ASP A 343 -3.33 -0.49 -9.88
C ASP A 343 -3.78 0.80 -9.18
N LYS A 344 -3.55 0.90 -7.86
CA LYS A 344 -3.84 2.13 -7.10
C LYS A 344 -3.06 3.34 -7.58
N ILE A 345 -1.79 3.18 -7.96
CA ILE A 345 -0.99 4.25 -8.57
C ILE A 345 -1.67 4.73 -9.85
N LEU A 346 -2.04 3.82 -10.77
CA LEU A 346 -2.72 4.18 -12.02
C LEU A 346 -4.07 4.88 -11.76
N TRP A 347 -4.81 4.43 -10.75
CA TRP A 347 -6.08 5.04 -10.37
C TRP A 347 -5.87 6.45 -9.82
N GLY A 348 -4.88 6.63 -8.95
CA GLY A 348 -4.47 7.93 -8.44
C GLY A 348 -4.05 8.88 -9.55
N LEU A 349 -3.19 8.44 -10.48
CA LEU A 349 -2.75 9.25 -11.62
C LEU A 349 -3.93 9.66 -12.52
N LEU A 350 -4.90 8.76 -12.72
CA LEU A 350 -6.09 9.04 -13.50
C LEU A 350 -6.99 10.10 -12.83
N LEU A 351 -7.26 9.93 -11.53
CA LEU A 351 -8.12 10.83 -10.75
C LEU A 351 -7.45 12.17 -10.44
N TYR A 352 -6.12 12.21 -10.37
CA TYR A 352 -5.36 13.46 -10.28
C TYR A 352 -5.52 14.31 -11.54
N GLY A 353 -5.56 13.66 -12.71
CA GLY A 353 -5.75 14.30 -14.01
C GLY A 353 -4.53 15.11 -14.49
N GLY A 354 -4.40 15.30 -15.80
CA GLY A 354 -3.31 16.13 -16.36
C GLY A 354 -1.92 15.52 -16.18
N VAL A 355 -1.82 14.21 -16.00
CA VAL A 355 -0.55 13.50 -15.90
C VAL A 355 0.02 13.29 -17.29
N HIS A 356 1.32 13.45 -17.46
CA HIS A 356 1.94 13.18 -18.75
C HIS A 356 1.80 11.71 -19.13
N ILE A 357 1.41 11.44 -20.37
CA ILE A 357 1.03 10.11 -20.82
C ILE A 357 2.17 9.09 -20.74
N LYS A 358 3.45 9.50 -20.90
CA LYS A 358 4.60 8.61 -20.71
C LYS A 358 4.71 8.12 -19.26
N THR A 359 4.41 8.97 -18.27
CA THR A 359 4.39 8.56 -16.86
C THR A 359 3.30 7.52 -16.62
N PHE A 360 2.11 7.75 -17.18
CA PHE A 360 1.02 6.78 -17.10
C PHE A 360 1.39 5.44 -17.76
N TRP A 361 1.99 5.47 -18.96
CA TRP A 361 2.45 4.26 -19.66
C TRP A 361 3.55 3.52 -18.91
N PHE A 362 4.45 4.24 -18.23
CA PHE A 362 5.47 3.65 -17.37
C PHE A 362 4.85 2.79 -16.29
N PHE A 363 3.97 3.35 -15.45
CA PHE A 363 3.35 2.58 -14.37
C PHE A 363 2.51 1.41 -14.90
N ASN A 364 1.81 1.58 -16.02
CA ASN A 364 1.07 0.48 -16.64
C ASN A 364 1.99 -0.63 -17.19
N PHE A 365 3.15 -0.25 -17.74
CA PHE A 365 4.15 -1.21 -18.17
C PHE A 365 4.71 -2.02 -17.00
N VAL A 366 5.09 -1.36 -15.89
CA VAL A 366 5.61 -2.06 -14.69
C VAL A 366 4.56 -2.99 -14.10
N ARG A 367 3.30 -2.53 -14.03
CA ARG A 367 2.15 -3.33 -13.60
C ARG A 367 1.98 -4.60 -14.45
N ASN A 368 1.98 -4.46 -15.77
CA ASN A 368 1.84 -5.59 -16.68
C ASN A 368 3.04 -6.54 -16.63
N TYR A 369 4.24 -6.01 -16.41
CA TYR A 369 5.43 -6.82 -16.19
C TYR A 369 5.24 -7.78 -15.00
N TYR A 370 4.79 -7.28 -13.84
CA TYR A 370 4.53 -8.13 -12.67
C TYR A 370 3.38 -9.11 -12.91
N MET A 371 2.30 -8.68 -13.58
CA MET A 371 1.21 -9.57 -13.97
C MET A 371 1.68 -10.76 -14.81
N THR A 372 2.40 -10.51 -15.91
CA THR A 372 2.96 -11.58 -16.75
C THR A 372 3.92 -12.45 -15.95
N LYS A 373 4.75 -11.84 -15.09
CA LYS A 373 5.67 -12.58 -14.22
C LYS A 373 4.90 -13.59 -13.36
N PHE A 374 3.78 -13.18 -12.74
CA PHE A 374 3.00 -14.02 -11.84
C PHE A 374 2.04 -15.00 -12.56
N GLU A 375 1.52 -14.65 -13.74
CA GLU A 375 0.72 -15.55 -14.59
C GLU A 375 1.50 -16.80 -15.04
N VAL A 376 2.82 -16.65 -15.22
CA VAL A 376 3.70 -17.75 -15.62
C VAL A 376 4.05 -18.66 -14.44
N PHE A 377 3.77 -18.27 -13.19
CA PHE A 377 3.99 -19.16 -12.04
C PHE A 377 2.88 -20.21 -11.93
N PRO A 378 3.22 -21.50 -11.72
CA PRO A 378 2.26 -22.62 -11.69
C PRO A 378 1.37 -22.66 -10.43
N ILE A 379 1.30 -21.57 -9.67
CA ILE A 379 0.43 -21.42 -8.50
C ILE A 379 -0.63 -20.39 -8.90
N ASN A 380 -1.92 -20.72 -8.76
CA ASN A 380 -3.06 -19.82 -9.01
C ASN A 380 -3.12 -18.66 -7.99
N VAL A 381 -2.05 -17.88 -7.84
CA VAL A 381 -2.00 -16.73 -6.93
C VAL A 381 -2.90 -15.59 -7.42
N LEU A 382 -3.24 -15.60 -8.72
CA LEU A 382 -4.14 -14.63 -9.34
C LEU A 382 -5.60 -14.79 -8.94
N ASP A 383 -6.04 -15.99 -8.54
CA ASP A 383 -7.42 -16.20 -8.10
C ASP A 383 -7.73 -15.42 -6.81
N ASP A 384 -6.75 -15.31 -5.90
CA ASP A 384 -6.88 -14.48 -4.71
C ASP A 384 -6.71 -12.99 -5.03
N TYR A 385 -5.81 -12.59 -5.93
CA TYR A 385 -5.74 -11.20 -6.40
C TYR A 385 -7.07 -10.74 -7.02
N GLU A 386 -7.68 -11.56 -7.87
CA GLU A 386 -8.95 -11.26 -8.52
C GLU A 386 -10.08 -11.08 -7.49
N LYS A 387 -10.10 -11.80 -6.37
CA LYS A 387 -11.09 -11.56 -5.30
C LYS A 387 -10.94 -10.18 -4.64
N HIS A 388 -9.75 -9.59 -4.67
CA HIS A 388 -9.42 -8.33 -4.00
C HIS A 388 -9.32 -7.13 -4.96
N ARG A 389 -9.63 -7.32 -6.24
CA ARG A 389 -9.72 -6.20 -7.20
C ARG A 389 -10.86 -5.27 -6.80
N VAL A 390 -10.50 -4.17 -6.15
CA VAL A 390 -11.44 -3.18 -5.59
C VAL A 390 -12.39 -2.61 -6.66
N PHE A 391 -12.00 -2.57 -7.94
CA PHE A 391 -12.72 -1.90 -9.02
C PHE A 391 -13.28 -2.84 -10.11
N LYS A 392 -13.70 -4.06 -9.76
CA LYS A 392 -14.29 -5.00 -10.74
C LYS A 392 -15.52 -4.46 -11.47
N LYS A 393 -16.24 -3.52 -10.86
CA LYS A 393 -17.55 -3.06 -11.33
C LYS A 393 -17.53 -1.74 -12.11
N GLY A 394 -16.41 -1.03 -12.13
CA GLY A 394 -16.28 0.30 -12.76
C GLY A 394 -15.74 0.28 -14.20
N ASN A 395 -15.89 1.40 -14.92
CA ASN A 395 -15.30 1.64 -16.25
C ASN A 395 -13.80 2.01 -16.21
N LEU A 396 -13.17 1.99 -15.03
CA LEU A 396 -11.86 2.58 -14.82
C LEU A 396 -10.75 1.87 -15.62
N TRP A 397 -10.74 0.54 -15.64
CA TRP A 397 -9.81 -0.23 -16.48
C TRP A 397 -10.02 -0.02 -17.98
N GLN A 398 -11.25 0.23 -18.42
CA GLN A 398 -11.52 0.55 -19.82
C GLN A 398 -10.84 1.87 -20.21
N VAL A 399 -10.81 2.85 -19.29
CA VAL A 399 -10.14 4.13 -19.48
C VAL A 399 -8.62 3.96 -19.46
N VAL A 400 -8.07 3.23 -18.48
CA VAL A 400 -6.64 2.91 -18.39
C VAL A 400 -6.15 2.27 -19.69
N ASN A 401 -6.86 1.26 -20.19
CA ASN A 401 -6.53 0.57 -21.44
C ASN A 401 -6.59 1.51 -22.64
N LYS A 402 -7.61 2.36 -22.74
CA LYS A 402 -7.71 3.35 -23.83
C LYS A 402 -6.53 4.32 -23.82
N ILE A 403 -6.17 4.88 -22.66
CA ILE A 403 -4.99 5.77 -22.52
C ILE A 403 -3.72 5.03 -22.92
N TYR A 404 -3.57 3.76 -22.52
CA TYR A 404 -2.41 2.97 -22.89
C TYR A 404 -2.31 2.72 -24.39
N THR A 405 -3.43 2.43 -25.08
CA THR A 405 -3.45 2.21 -26.54
C THR A 405 -3.12 3.47 -27.35
N LEU A 406 -3.20 4.66 -26.77
CA LEU A 406 -2.78 5.89 -27.46
C LEU A 406 -1.32 5.86 -27.89
N LYS A 407 -0.48 5.03 -27.26
CA LYS A 407 0.93 4.87 -27.64
C LYS A 407 1.09 4.45 -29.10
N ASP A 408 0.15 3.66 -29.62
CA ASP A 408 0.20 3.13 -30.98
C ASP A 408 -0.20 4.19 -32.02
N CYS A 409 -0.82 5.28 -31.57
CA CYS A 409 -1.23 6.42 -32.40
C CYS A 409 -0.20 7.56 -32.43
N VAL A 410 0.93 7.45 -31.71
CA VAL A 410 1.98 8.49 -31.68
C VAL A 410 3.01 8.22 -32.76
N SER A 411 3.24 9.18 -33.64
CA SER A 411 4.26 9.09 -34.69
C SER A 411 5.68 9.14 -34.10
N LYS A 412 6.66 8.55 -34.81
CA LYS A 412 8.09 8.62 -34.43
C LYS A 412 8.62 10.07 -34.29
N GLY A 413 7.99 11.03 -34.97
CA GLY A 413 8.33 12.45 -34.88
C GLY A 413 7.79 13.08 -33.59
N GLU A 414 6.53 12.80 -33.25
CA GLU A 414 5.89 13.26 -32.01
C GLU A 414 6.58 12.67 -30.77
N SER A 415 7.01 11.40 -30.83
CA SER A 415 7.58 10.70 -29.68
C SER A 415 8.87 11.34 -29.13
N LYS A 416 9.65 12.01 -29.98
CA LYS A 416 10.94 12.63 -29.60
C LYS A 416 10.79 13.92 -28.79
N ASN A 417 9.65 14.60 -28.87
CA ASN A 417 9.44 15.90 -28.25
C ASN A 417 8.24 15.95 -27.30
N MET A 418 7.69 14.81 -26.89
CA MET A 418 6.45 14.74 -26.09
C MET A 418 6.50 15.58 -24.80
N TRP A 419 7.67 15.73 -24.19
CA TRP A 419 7.87 16.53 -22.98
C TRP A 419 7.97 18.04 -23.24
N SER A 420 7.79 18.51 -24.46
CA SER A 420 7.79 19.94 -24.73
C SER A 420 6.48 20.56 -24.26
N SER A 421 6.59 21.57 -23.39
CA SER A 421 5.48 22.44 -22.97
C SER A 421 4.74 23.09 -24.14
N LYS A 422 5.42 23.25 -25.29
CA LYS A 422 4.88 23.80 -26.54
C LYS A 422 3.76 22.93 -27.14
N HIS A 423 3.67 21.66 -26.77
CA HIS A 423 2.58 20.78 -27.19
C HIS A 423 1.27 21.04 -26.44
N GLY A 424 1.25 21.97 -25.48
CA GLY A 424 0.05 22.28 -24.72
C GLY A 424 -0.43 21.05 -23.93
N SER A 425 -1.75 20.83 -23.89
CA SER A 425 -2.38 19.68 -23.26
C SER A 425 -2.32 18.38 -24.07
N GLN A 426 -1.65 18.35 -25.23
CA GLN A 426 -1.74 17.24 -26.19
C GLN A 426 -1.36 15.88 -25.59
N PHE A 427 -0.42 15.85 -24.66
CA PHE A 427 0.12 14.63 -24.04
C PHE A 427 -0.23 14.50 -22.56
N LEU A 428 -1.19 15.28 -22.07
CA LEU A 428 -1.71 15.17 -20.72
C LEU A 428 -2.92 14.23 -20.71
N THR A 429 -3.05 13.41 -19.67
CA THR A 429 -4.23 12.57 -19.46
C THR A 429 -5.46 13.45 -19.19
N PRO A 430 -6.66 13.00 -19.62
CA PRO A 430 -7.90 13.71 -19.33
C PRO A 430 -8.15 13.83 -17.82
N GLN A 431 -8.99 14.80 -17.45
CA GLN A 431 -9.56 14.86 -16.11
C GLN A 431 -10.57 13.72 -15.92
N ALA A 432 -10.52 13.08 -14.75
CA ALA A 432 -11.47 12.07 -14.34
C ALA A 432 -12.02 12.40 -12.96
N TYR A 433 -13.30 12.14 -12.77
CA TYR A 433 -14.03 12.36 -11.51
C TYR A 433 -14.73 11.09 -11.09
N LEU A 434 -14.84 10.84 -9.79
CA LEU A 434 -15.66 9.74 -9.31
C LEU A 434 -17.13 10.07 -9.56
N ARG A 435 -17.91 9.09 -9.99
CA ARG A 435 -19.36 9.27 -10.15
C ARG A 435 -20.01 9.22 -8.77
N ASP A 436 -20.97 10.10 -8.50
CA ASP A 436 -21.76 10.01 -7.28
C ASP A 436 -22.99 9.11 -7.54
N LEU A 437 -23.03 7.92 -6.93
CA LEU A 437 -24.05 6.88 -7.17
C LEU A 437 -24.59 6.26 -5.86
N ASP A 438 -24.82 7.07 -4.82
CA ASP A 438 -25.40 6.63 -3.53
C ASP A 438 -24.39 5.90 -2.61
N ASN A 439 -23.53 6.70 -1.94
CA ASN A 439 -22.90 6.57 -0.60
C ASN A 439 -22.41 5.22 -0.04
N THR A 440 -22.53 4.10 -0.73
CA THR A 440 -22.26 2.77 -0.17
C THR A 440 -20.83 2.31 -0.44
N ASP A 441 -20.24 2.74 -1.57
CA ASP A 441 -18.80 2.68 -1.82
C ASP A 441 -18.43 3.61 -3.02
N PRO A 442 -17.87 4.81 -2.77
CA PRO A 442 -17.53 5.77 -3.82
C PRO A 442 -16.42 5.29 -4.76
N TRP A 443 -15.67 4.25 -4.38
CA TRP A 443 -14.69 3.64 -5.28
C TRP A 443 -15.33 2.67 -6.27
N ASN A 444 -16.56 2.20 -6.02
CA ASN A 444 -17.28 1.28 -6.91
C ASN A 444 -18.24 1.97 -7.91
N SER A 445 -18.42 3.29 -7.83
CA SER A 445 -19.40 4.04 -8.64
C SER A 445 -18.96 4.32 -10.09
N GLY A 446 -17.72 3.99 -10.45
CA GLY A 446 -17.14 4.29 -11.76
C GLY A 446 -16.70 5.74 -11.89
N ILE A 447 -16.13 6.10 -13.04
CA ILE A 447 -15.57 7.43 -13.30
C ILE A 447 -16.23 8.15 -14.48
N ILE A 448 -16.33 9.46 -14.35
CA ILE A 448 -16.68 10.39 -15.41
C ILE A 448 -15.37 10.94 -15.96
N VAL A 449 -15.06 10.65 -17.22
CA VAL A 449 -13.86 11.14 -17.90
C VAL A 449 -14.27 12.26 -18.84
N LEU A 450 -13.59 13.40 -18.72
CA LEU A 450 -13.75 14.48 -19.67
C LEU A 450 -12.95 14.18 -20.94
N ASP A 451 -13.43 14.66 -22.09
CA ASP A 451 -12.70 14.50 -23.35
C ASP A 451 -11.33 15.21 -23.30
N GLU A 452 -11.21 16.30 -22.53
CA GLU A 452 -10.01 17.14 -22.45
C GLU A 452 -9.64 17.48 -21.00
N PHE A 453 -8.40 17.94 -20.79
CA PHE A 453 -7.99 18.54 -19.52
C PHE A 453 -8.26 20.05 -19.54
N PHE A 454 -8.97 20.55 -18.54
CA PHE A 454 -9.32 21.95 -18.38
C PHE A 454 -8.53 22.60 -17.23
N ASP A 455 -8.18 23.87 -17.41
CA ASP A 455 -7.61 24.67 -16.33
C ASP A 455 -8.68 24.97 -15.27
N GLU A 456 -8.52 24.40 -14.08
CA GLU A 456 -9.41 24.60 -12.94
C GLU A 456 -9.24 25.97 -12.27
N GLY A 457 -8.12 26.66 -12.51
CA GLY A 457 -7.89 28.04 -12.03
C GLY A 457 -8.69 29.08 -12.83
N ASN A 458 -9.16 28.71 -14.02
CA ASN A 458 -10.06 29.53 -14.82
C ASN A 458 -11.51 29.31 -14.36
N GLY A 459 -12.25 30.41 -14.12
CA GLY A 459 -13.63 30.40 -13.58
C GLY A 459 -14.69 29.67 -14.41
N TYR A 460 -14.31 29.05 -15.52
CA TYR A 460 -15.14 28.15 -16.31
C TYR A 460 -15.49 26.85 -15.55
N GLY A 461 -14.62 26.38 -14.64
CA GLY A 461 -14.82 25.12 -13.90
C GLY A 461 -15.59 25.23 -12.58
N ASN A 462 -15.62 26.41 -11.95
CA ASN A 462 -16.27 26.58 -10.64
C ASN A 462 -17.75 27.01 -10.72
N ASN A 463 -18.20 27.59 -11.84
CA ASN A 463 -19.53 28.21 -11.95
C ASN A 463 -20.38 27.73 -13.15
N LYS A 464 -19.89 26.81 -13.99
CA LYS A 464 -20.64 26.28 -15.15
C LYS A 464 -20.57 24.76 -15.17
N ALA A 465 -21.72 24.10 -15.33
CA ALA A 465 -21.77 22.66 -15.46
C ALA A 465 -21.03 22.19 -16.73
N PHE A 466 -20.34 21.05 -16.65
CA PHE A 466 -19.70 20.47 -17.82
C PHE A 466 -20.75 19.82 -18.73
N VAL A 467 -20.94 20.32 -19.95
CA VAL A 467 -21.90 19.74 -20.90
C VAL A 467 -21.28 18.53 -21.62
N ILE A 468 -21.74 17.32 -21.30
CA ILE A 468 -21.34 16.06 -21.94
C ILE A 468 -22.36 15.70 -23.02
N LYS A 469 -21.96 15.69 -24.28
CA LYS A 469 -22.89 15.59 -25.42
C LYS A 469 -23.51 14.21 -25.70
N LYS A 470 -23.03 13.11 -25.07
CA LYS A 470 -23.67 11.78 -25.05
C LYS A 470 -23.15 10.93 -23.89
N ALA A 471 -24.03 10.21 -23.20
CA ALA A 471 -23.66 9.20 -22.19
C ALA A 471 -22.75 8.08 -22.73
N ALA A 472 -22.80 7.80 -24.04
CA ALA A 472 -21.99 6.77 -24.71
C ALA A 472 -20.65 7.30 -25.28
N GLN A 473 -20.37 8.61 -25.21
CA GLN A 473 -19.15 9.22 -25.78
C GLN A 473 -18.04 9.47 -24.75
N LEU A 474 -18.09 8.83 -23.57
CA LEU A 474 -17.14 8.97 -22.46
C LEU A 474 -15.66 8.59 -22.72
N ALA A 475 -15.23 8.36 -23.97
CA ALA A 475 -13.81 8.25 -24.36
C ALA A 475 -13.61 8.03 -25.88
N THR A 476 -14.54 8.50 -26.74
CA THR A 476 -14.53 8.08 -28.15
C THR A 476 -14.11 9.14 -29.16
N ARG A 477 -14.09 10.44 -28.80
CA ARG A 477 -13.78 11.44 -29.82
C ARG A 477 -12.34 11.92 -29.75
N LYS A 478 -11.80 12.43 -28.63
CA LYS A 478 -10.41 12.93 -28.63
C LYS A 478 -9.79 12.96 -27.23
N LEU A 479 -8.96 11.98 -26.87
CA LEU A 479 -8.16 11.98 -25.62
C LEU A 479 -6.98 12.99 -25.65
N ARG A 480 -6.88 13.82 -26.69
CA ARG A 480 -5.88 14.89 -26.82
C ARG A 480 -6.62 16.21 -26.65
N GLY A 481 -6.27 16.99 -25.62
CA GLY A 481 -6.89 18.31 -25.41
C GLY A 481 -6.61 19.25 -26.59
N HIS A 482 -7.61 19.99 -27.04
CA HIS A 482 -7.51 20.98 -28.11
C HIS A 482 -7.42 22.41 -27.59
N ILE A 483 -7.77 22.63 -26.32
CA ILE A 483 -7.59 23.90 -25.66
C ILE A 483 -6.10 24.10 -25.34
N ARG A 484 -5.54 25.20 -25.83
CA ARG A 484 -4.20 25.61 -25.40
C ARG A 484 -4.27 26.09 -23.95
N LEU A 485 -3.94 25.20 -23.02
CA LEU A 485 -3.55 25.57 -21.66
C LEU A 485 -2.36 26.54 -21.73
N SER A 486 -2.19 27.38 -20.71
CA SER A 486 -0.99 28.20 -20.60
C SER A 486 0.24 27.30 -20.50
N GLU A 487 1.36 27.77 -21.02
CA GLU A 487 2.62 27.02 -20.99
C GLU A 487 3.05 26.71 -19.55
N ASP A 488 2.77 27.61 -18.60
CA ASP A 488 3.09 27.45 -17.19
C ASP A 488 2.30 26.31 -16.53
N ILE A 489 1.00 26.19 -16.83
CA ILE A 489 0.17 25.08 -16.32
C ILE A 489 0.70 23.76 -16.86
N VAL A 490 0.93 23.70 -18.17
CA VAL A 490 1.47 22.48 -18.81
C VAL A 490 2.81 22.12 -18.20
N LYS A 491 3.72 23.09 -18.02
CA LYS A 491 5.03 22.87 -17.41
C LYS A 491 4.91 22.30 -16.00
N CYS A 492 4.03 22.83 -15.16
CA CYS A 492 3.78 22.32 -13.81
C CYS A 492 3.35 20.84 -13.84
N HIS A 493 2.44 20.48 -14.74
CA HIS A 493 2.00 19.08 -14.91
C HIS A 493 3.12 18.16 -15.41
N LEU A 494 3.98 18.64 -16.32
CA LEU A 494 5.15 17.88 -16.80
C LEU A 494 6.19 17.67 -15.69
N GLU A 495 6.46 18.68 -14.87
CA GLU A 495 7.35 18.60 -13.71
C GLU A 495 6.81 17.58 -12.71
N LYS A 496 5.54 17.68 -12.32
CA LYS A 496 4.89 16.71 -11.43
C LYS A 496 5.00 15.27 -11.94
N SER A 497 4.77 15.09 -13.24
CA SER A 497 4.84 13.79 -13.89
C SER A 497 6.26 13.20 -13.89
N ARG A 498 7.29 14.05 -13.94
CA ARG A 498 8.69 13.64 -13.77
C ARG A 498 9.01 13.32 -12.32
N ASP A 499 8.49 14.08 -11.37
CA ASP A 499 8.74 13.86 -9.94
C ASP A 499 8.33 12.45 -9.53
N TRP A 500 7.18 11.94 -9.99
CA TRP A 500 6.76 10.56 -9.69
C TRP A 500 7.66 9.50 -10.32
N LEU A 501 8.16 9.74 -11.54
CA LEU A 501 9.11 8.85 -12.20
C LEU A 501 10.46 8.82 -11.47
N THR A 502 10.96 9.99 -11.09
CA THR A 502 12.19 10.15 -10.30
C THR A 502 12.06 9.53 -8.92
N LEU A 503 10.94 9.75 -8.24
CA LEU A 503 10.65 9.12 -6.95
C LEU A 503 10.70 7.59 -7.05
N TRP A 504 10.02 7.02 -8.05
CA TRP A 504 10.05 5.58 -8.29
C TRP A 504 11.48 5.08 -8.51
N LEU A 505 12.23 5.78 -9.36
CA LEU A 505 13.61 5.45 -9.71
C LEU A 505 14.54 5.44 -8.51
N ASP A 506 14.54 6.53 -7.76
CA ASP A 506 15.44 6.75 -6.63
C ASP A 506 15.11 5.75 -5.52
N SER A 507 13.82 5.56 -5.24
CA SER A 507 13.35 4.58 -4.26
C SER A 507 13.70 3.15 -4.68
N TYR A 508 13.65 2.84 -5.98
CA TYR A 508 13.92 1.50 -6.49
C TYR A 508 15.40 1.17 -6.41
N ASN A 509 16.25 2.12 -6.79
CA ASN A 509 17.71 1.98 -6.63
C ASN A 509 18.11 1.88 -5.15
N ALA A 510 17.43 2.58 -4.25
CA ALA A 510 17.69 2.52 -2.82
C ALA A 510 17.26 1.17 -2.20
N SER A 511 16.12 0.63 -2.62
CA SER A 511 15.58 -0.62 -2.08
C SER A 511 16.19 -1.87 -2.71
N HIS A 512 16.71 -1.75 -3.94
CA HIS A 512 17.32 -2.84 -4.71
C HIS A 512 18.73 -2.47 -5.16
N PRO A 513 19.69 -2.28 -4.22
CA PRO A 513 21.06 -1.94 -4.57
C PRO A 513 21.65 -3.01 -5.48
N ARG A 514 22.34 -2.59 -6.55
CA ARG A 514 23.00 -3.51 -7.48
C ARG A 514 24.02 -4.33 -6.70
N SER A 515 23.75 -5.62 -6.48
CA SER A 515 24.73 -6.54 -5.90
C SER A 515 25.96 -6.56 -6.82
N THR A 516 27.09 -6.03 -6.35
CA THR A 516 28.36 -6.07 -7.07
C THR A 516 29.02 -7.45 -7.04
N SER A 517 28.38 -8.45 -6.41
CA SER A 517 28.85 -9.83 -6.38
C SER A 517 28.54 -10.56 -7.69
N THR A 518 29.59 -10.78 -8.46
CA THR A 518 29.63 -11.58 -9.68
C THR A 518 29.48 -13.06 -9.34
N THR A 519 28.30 -13.68 -9.51
CA THR A 519 28.15 -15.00 -10.15
C THR A 519 26.71 -15.55 -10.24
N SER A 520 25.78 -15.23 -9.32
CA SER A 520 24.37 -15.72 -9.41
C SER A 520 23.33 -14.64 -9.80
N ALA A 521 23.75 -13.37 -9.86
CA ALA A 521 22.86 -12.21 -10.07
C ALA A 521 22.30 -12.04 -11.50
N ALA A 522 22.69 -12.87 -12.48
CA ALA A 522 22.38 -12.63 -13.89
C ALA A 522 20.86 -12.69 -14.22
N SER A 523 20.10 -13.53 -13.51
CA SER A 523 18.66 -13.71 -13.76
C SER A 523 17.80 -12.67 -13.02
N ILE A 524 18.25 -12.17 -11.88
CA ILE A 524 17.58 -11.13 -11.08
C ILE A 524 17.90 -9.72 -11.62
N MET A 525 19.04 -9.53 -12.31
CA MET A 525 19.48 -8.26 -12.88
C MET A 525 18.90 -7.88 -14.26
N LEU A 526 18.18 -8.77 -14.94
CA LEU A 526 17.51 -8.43 -16.21
C LEU A 526 16.34 -7.45 -16.01
N ILE A 527 15.68 -7.53 -14.85
CA ILE A 527 14.48 -6.77 -14.49
C ILE A 527 14.79 -5.27 -14.32
N PRO A 528 15.83 -4.87 -13.54
CA PRO A 528 16.24 -3.48 -13.48
C PRO A 528 16.66 -2.94 -14.84
N LYS A 529 17.37 -3.71 -15.68
CA LYS A 529 17.92 -3.14 -16.93
C LYS A 529 16.82 -2.77 -17.94
N VAL A 530 15.79 -3.60 -18.10
CA VAL A 530 14.66 -3.30 -19.01
C VAL A 530 13.83 -2.14 -18.48
N LEU A 531 13.48 -2.15 -17.19
CA LEU A 531 12.71 -1.08 -16.55
C LEU A 531 13.47 0.25 -16.57
N MET A 532 14.76 0.24 -16.26
CA MET A 532 15.61 1.43 -16.28
C MET A 532 15.81 1.97 -17.69
N THR A 533 15.94 1.09 -18.70
CA THR A 533 16.03 1.51 -20.11
C THR A 533 14.71 2.14 -20.55
N TYR A 534 13.58 1.52 -20.20
CA TYR A 534 12.25 2.07 -20.51
C TYR A 534 12.03 3.42 -19.81
N LEU A 535 12.46 3.55 -18.55
CA LEU A 535 12.39 4.81 -17.82
C LEU A 535 13.29 5.88 -18.43
N GLN A 536 14.50 5.54 -18.87
CA GLN A 536 15.38 6.48 -19.58
C GLN A 536 14.76 6.95 -20.90
N VAL A 537 14.06 6.08 -21.63
CA VAL A 537 13.25 6.46 -22.80
C VAL A 537 12.03 7.30 -22.41
N CYS A 538 11.49 7.07 -21.21
CA CYS A 538 10.41 7.89 -20.67
C CYS A 538 10.90 9.27 -20.26
N LEU A 539 12.09 9.43 -19.69
CA LEU A 539 12.64 10.72 -19.21
C LEU A 539 13.37 11.52 -20.29
N GLY A 540 13.98 10.83 -21.27
CA GLY A 540 14.51 11.40 -22.50
C GLY A 540 13.41 11.86 -23.45
#